data_AF-A0A2R7J6G8-F1
#
_entry.id   AF-A0A2R7J6G8-F1
#
_cell.length_a   1.000
_cell.length_b   1.000
_cell.length_c   1.000
_cell.angle_alpha   90.00
_cell.angle_beta   90.00
_cell.angle_gamma   90.00
#
_symmetry.space_group_name_H-M   'P 1'
#
loop_
_entity.id
_entity.type
_entity.pdbx_description
1 polymer ?
#
loop_
_entity_poly.entity_id
_entity_poly.type
_entity_poly.pdbx_seq_one_letter_code
_entity_poly.pdbx_strand_id
1 'polypeptide(L)'
;VLVPRGRAVGGDLKAVPLCRAATQTGCVVTWASYRDTNPPPANALFGRAGAGDLVAGCTNPARLSGGSTPLDPLLGFPWWQGGVAQFRQPAIWTARGKPVGTRFVRMPGLLSGECVTRGGFNYLAVTVTPGAATDLTAATVGPETVGDTAYPDWGFHVINIAIVERDLIRLVARQSAAWHKQK
;
A
#
# COMPACT_ATOMS: atom_id res chain seq x y z
N VAL A 1 -1.01 -13.83 -0.33
CA VAL A 1 0.02 -14.65 -1.02
C VAL A 1 1.11 -14.99 -0.02
N LEU A 2 1.31 -16.27 0.23
CA LEU A 2 2.36 -16.80 1.09
C LEU A 2 3.51 -17.35 0.26
N VAL A 3 4.73 -17.20 0.75
CA VAL A 3 5.97 -17.74 0.16
C VAL A 3 6.88 -18.28 1.27
N PRO A 4 7.77 -19.26 0.99
CA PRO A 4 8.79 -19.65 1.96
C PRO A 4 9.69 -18.46 2.31
N ARG A 5 10.17 -18.40 3.54
CA ARG A 5 11.06 -17.33 4.00
C ARG A 5 12.28 -17.17 3.06
N GLY A 6 12.54 -15.94 2.63
CA GLY A 6 13.65 -15.63 1.71
C GLY A 6 13.46 -16.09 0.27
N ARG A 7 12.32 -16.69 -0.09
CA ARG A 7 12.00 -17.13 -1.45
C ARG A 7 10.97 -16.21 -2.11
N ALA A 8 10.86 -16.32 -3.44
CA ALA A 8 9.86 -15.61 -4.22
C ALA A 8 8.74 -16.53 -4.74
N VAL A 9 8.90 -17.86 -4.66
CA VAL A 9 7.97 -18.87 -5.20
C VAL A 9 7.95 -20.09 -4.28
N GLY A 10 6.92 -20.94 -4.38
CA GLY A 10 6.84 -22.24 -3.69
C GLY A 10 5.79 -22.32 -2.57
N GLY A 11 5.15 -21.20 -2.23
CA GLY A 11 4.04 -21.13 -1.26
C GLY A 11 2.69 -21.29 -1.95
N ASP A 12 1.83 -20.28 -1.88
CA ASP A 12 0.52 -20.28 -2.55
C ASP A 12 0.67 -20.42 -4.07
N LEU A 13 1.66 -19.73 -4.63
CA LEU A 13 2.00 -19.80 -6.04
C LEU A 13 3.24 -20.68 -6.24
N LYS A 14 3.05 -21.82 -6.92
CA LYS A 14 4.11 -22.82 -7.14
C LYS A 14 5.08 -22.45 -8.26
N ALA A 15 4.65 -21.65 -9.24
CA ALA A 15 5.47 -21.28 -10.40
C ALA A 15 5.57 -19.77 -10.64
N VAL A 16 4.62 -18.96 -10.13
CA VAL A 16 4.61 -17.51 -10.32
C VAL A 16 5.37 -16.86 -9.16
N PRO A 17 6.55 -16.24 -9.40
CA PRO A 17 7.33 -15.60 -8.36
C PRO A 17 6.76 -14.24 -7.95
N LEU A 18 7.13 -13.75 -6.75
CA LEU A 18 6.99 -12.33 -6.40
C LEU A 18 7.82 -11.46 -7.36
N CYS A 19 7.28 -10.32 -7.77
CA CYS A 19 8.00 -9.37 -8.63
C CYS A 19 9.21 -8.76 -7.92
N ARG A 20 10.34 -8.64 -8.64
CA ARG A 20 11.62 -8.07 -8.17
C ARG A 20 12.12 -6.92 -9.04
N ALA A 21 11.60 -6.77 -10.26
CA ALA A 21 11.96 -5.70 -11.18
C ALA A 21 10.74 -5.17 -11.96
N ALA A 22 10.76 -3.88 -12.29
CA ALA A 22 9.63 -3.22 -12.95
C ALA A 22 9.36 -3.66 -14.39
N THR A 23 10.31 -4.38 -15.01
CA THR A 23 10.18 -4.97 -16.35
C THR A 23 9.99 -6.48 -16.31
N GLN A 24 9.94 -7.09 -15.12
CA GLN A 24 9.69 -8.52 -14.97
C GLN A 24 8.24 -8.82 -15.31
N THR A 25 8.01 -9.80 -16.18
CA THR A 25 6.69 -10.32 -16.52
C THR A 25 6.45 -11.66 -15.82
N GLY A 26 5.20 -12.13 -15.76
CA GLY A 26 4.86 -13.42 -15.16
C GLY A 26 5.13 -13.53 -13.65
N CYS A 27 5.03 -12.41 -12.93
CA CYS A 27 5.24 -12.33 -11.48
C CYS A 27 4.03 -11.70 -10.78
N VAL A 28 3.92 -11.91 -9.47
CA VAL A 28 2.85 -11.34 -8.63
C VAL A 28 3.36 -10.15 -7.80
N VAL A 29 2.54 -9.11 -7.73
CA VAL A 29 2.70 -7.99 -6.79
C VAL A 29 1.70 -8.18 -5.67
N THR A 30 2.15 -8.18 -4.42
CA THR A 30 1.32 -8.46 -3.24
C THR A 30 1.87 -7.75 -2.01
N TRP A 31 0.98 -7.19 -1.19
CA TRP A 31 1.32 -6.56 0.07
C TRP A 31 0.09 -6.55 1.00
N ALA A 32 0.36 -6.58 2.30
CA ALA A 32 -0.50 -5.96 3.31
C ALA A 32 0.16 -4.65 3.72
N SER A 33 -0.58 -3.65 4.18
CA SER A 33 0.02 -2.38 4.57
C SER A 33 -0.47 -1.89 5.93
N TYR A 34 0.47 -1.34 6.69
CA TYR A 34 0.26 -0.80 8.03
C TYR A 34 1.09 0.47 8.18
N ARG A 35 0.64 1.38 9.03
CA ARG A 35 1.44 2.55 9.40
C ARG A 35 2.72 2.09 10.10
N ASP A 36 3.84 2.74 9.81
CA ASP A 36 5.14 2.45 10.42
C ASP A 36 5.14 2.57 11.97
N THR A 37 4.45 3.60 12.46
CA THR A 37 4.26 3.95 13.87
C THR A 37 3.11 3.19 14.54
N ASN A 38 2.29 2.47 13.76
CA ASN A 38 1.25 1.57 14.25
C ASN A 38 1.35 0.20 13.54
N PRO A 39 2.39 -0.58 13.88
CA PRO A 39 2.65 -1.88 13.25
C PRO A 39 1.53 -2.88 13.53
N PRO A 40 1.41 -3.98 12.74
CA PRO A 40 0.35 -4.96 12.91
C PRO A 40 0.29 -5.50 14.37
N PRO A 41 -0.87 -5.43 15.04
CA PRO A 41 -1.03 -6.02 16.37
C PRO A 41 -1.03 -7.55 16.31
N ALA A 42 -0.94 -8.21 17.47
CA ALA A 42 -0.91 -9.68 17.54
C ALA A 42 -2.15 -10.36 16.92
N ASN A 43 -3.31 -9.69 16.95
CA ASN A 43 -4.56 -10.13 16.32
C ASN A 43 -4.73 -9.62 14.87
N ALA A 44 -3.70 -9.01 14.25
CA ALA A 44 -3.78 -8.55 12.88
C ALA A 44 -4.22 -9.64 11.91
N LEU A 45 -5.08 -9.25 10.96
CA LEU A 45 -5.68 -10.13 9.97
C LEU A 45 -4.77 -10.40 8.78
N PHE A 46 -3.83 -9.49 8.50
CA PHE A 46 -3.00 -9.53 7.30
C PHE A 46 -1.51 -9.50 7.63
N GLY A 47 -0.67 -9.77 6.62
CA GLY A 47 0.78 -9.63 6.73
C GLY A 47 1.49 -10.77 7.45
N ARG A 48 0.83 -11.87 7.80
CA ARG A 48 1.48 -13.07 8.35
C ARG A 48 0.96 -14.36 7.72
N ALA A 49 1.73 -15.43 7.89
CA ALA A 49 1.24 -16.78 7.66
C ALA A 49 0.61 -17.32 8.96
N GLY A 50 -0.34 -18.25 8.84
CA GLY A 50 -0.99 -18.89 9.99
C GLY A 50 -0.13 -19.95 10.68
N ALA A 51 0.66 -20.74 9.92
CA ALA A 51 1.56 -21.77 10.44
C ALA A 51 2.66 -22.14 9.42
N GLY A 52 3.75 -22.74 9.91
CA GLY A 52 4.87 -23.27 9.11
C GLY A 52 5.94 -22.25 8.72
N ASP A 53 6.83 -22.62 7.80
CA ASP A 53 7.97 -21.80 7.33
C ASP A 53 7.60 -20.75 6.26
N LEU A 54 6.31 -20.52 6.07
CA LEU A 54 5.80 -19.53 5.14
C LEU A 54 5.73 -18.15 5.79
N VAL A 55 5.85 -17.13 4.95
CA VAL A 55 5.65 -15.73 5.31
C VAL A 55 4.71 -15.10 4.28
N ALA A 56 4.00 -14.03 4.67
CA ALA A 56 3.29 -13.21 3.69
C ALA A 56 4.30 -12.62 2.70
N GLY A 57 3.98 -12.65 1.40
CA GLY A 57 4.74 -11.93 0.40
C GLY A 57 4.59 -10.43 0.60
N CYS A 58 5.67 -9.68 0.39
CA CYS A 58 5.63 -8.22 0.33
C CYS A 58 6.45 -7.74 -0.86
N THR A 59 5.80 -7.00 -1.75
CA THR A 59 6.42 -6.25 -2.84
C THR A 59 5.94 -4.82 -2.76
N ASN A 60 6.86 -3.86 -2.70
CA ASN A 60 6.52 -2.44 -2.81
C ASN A 60 6.32 -2.07 -4.29
N PRO A 61 5.11 -1.70 -4.75
CA PRO A 61 4.88 -1.36 -6.15
C PRO A 61 5.73 -0.19 -6.65
N ALA A 62 6.10 0.74 -5.75
CA ALA A 62 6.95 1.88 -6.09
C ALA A 62 8.43 1.49 -6.28
N ARG A 63 8.89 0.40 -5.63
CA ARG A 63 10.28 -0.07 -5.70
C ARG A 63 10.39 -1.58 -5.44
N LEU A 64 10.22 -2.37 -6.50
CA LEU A 64 10.27 -3.84 -6.43
C LEU A 64 11.64 -4.40 -5.99
N SER A 65 12.71 -3.62 -6.10
CA SER A 65 14.04 -3.99 -5.61
C SER A 65 14.22 -3.86 -4.09
N GLY A 66 13.18 -3.47 -3.35
CA GLY A 66 13.18 -3.31 -1.89
C GLY A 66 13.48 -1.87 -1.45
N GLY A 67 13.65 -1.63 -0.15
CA GLY A 67 13.98 -0.32 0.41
C GLY A 67 12.81 0.68 0.46
N SER A 68 13.00 1.73 1.25
CA SER A 68 12.05 2.84 1.36
C SER A 68 12.08 3.74 0.11
N THR A 69 10.89 4.16 -0.33
CA THR A 69 10.71 5.09 -1.44
C THR A 69 9.43 5.89 -1.26
N PRO A 70 9.33 7.13 -1.80
CA PRO A 70 8.05 7.81 -1.93
C PRO A 70 7.04 6.96 -2.70
N LEU A 71 5.80 6.96 -2.24
CA LEU A 71 4.64 6.39 -2.93
C LEU A 71 3.90 7.49 -3.69
N ASP A 72 3.11 7.11 -4.68
CA ASP A 72 2.31 8.04 -5.48
C ASP A 72 0.80 7.79 -5.29
N PRO A 73 0.24 8.22 -4.14
CA PRO A 73 -1.14 7.98 -3.80
C PRO A 73 -2.10 8.76 -4.70
N LEU A 74 -3.21 8.12 -5.05
CA LEU A 74 -4.35 8.72 -5.76
C LEU A 74 -5.62 8.35 -5.01
N LEU A 75 -6.06 9.26 -4.14
CA LEU A 75 -7.20 9.07 -3.26
C LEU A 75 -8.42 9.70 -3.93
N GLY A 76 -9.54 8.98 -4.07
CA GLY A 76 -10.72 9.54 -4.72
C GLY A 76 -11.61 10.46 -3.84
N PHE A 77 -12.74 10.88 -4.41
CA PHE A 77 -13.67 11.91 -3.93
C PHE A 77 -15.01 11.95 -4.73
N PRO A 78 -16.18 12.31 -4.13
CA PRO A 78 -16.61 12.10 -2.74
C PRO A 78 -17.29 10.72 -2.59
N TRP A 79 -17.27 10.17 -1.38
CA TRP A 79 -17.43 8.72 -1.23
C TRP A 79 -18.67 8.25 -0.50
N TRP A 80 -19.36 7.37 -1.21
CA TRP A 80 -20.17 6.27 -0.71
C TRP A 80 -19.45 5.46 0.41
N GLN A 81 -20.24 4.97 1.36
CA GLN A 81 -19.88 4.37 2.67
C GLN A 81 -19.05 3.05 2.65
N GLY A 82 -18.32 2.70 1.59
CA GLY A 82 -17.67 1.38 1.48
C GLY A 82 -16.24 1.35 0.95
N GLY A 83 -15.66 2.49 0.57
CA GLY A 83 -14.34 2.57 -0.09
C GLY A 83 -13.37 3.58 0.52
N VAL A 84 -13.61 3.99 1.77
CA VAL A 84 -12.84 5.04 2.43
C VAL A 84 -12.41 4.66 3.83
N ALA A 85 -11.19 5.05 4.18
CA ALA A 85 -10.74 5.19 5.56
C ALA A 85 -11.12 6.56 6.17
N GLN A 86 -12.07 7.29 5.55
CA GLN A 86 -12.48 8.64 5.93
C GLN A 86 -13.61 8.60 6.96
N PHE A 87 -13.30 8.95 8.21
CA PHE A 87 -14.28 9.09 9.30
C PHE A 87 -15.10 10.35 9.21
N ARG A 88 -14.54 11.37 8.56
CA ARG A 88 -15.09 12.72 8.53
C ARG A 88 -14.81 13.37 7.19
N GLN A 89 -15.80 14.12 6.70
CA GLN A 89 -15.61 15.04 5.57
C GLN A 89 -14.60 16.13 5.99
N PRO A 90 -13.43 16.25 5.34
CA PRO A 90 -12.53 17.34 5.64
C PRO A 90 -13.19 18.68 5.27
N ALA A 91 -13.08 19.64 6.19
CA ALA A 91 -13.44 21.04 6.04
C ALA A 91 -12.51 21.77 5.06
N ILE A 92 -11.23 21.37 4.98
CA ILE A 92 -10.25 21.98 4.07
C ILE A 92 -9.66 20.91 3.15
N TRP A 93 -9.94 21.04 1.85
CA TRP A 93 -9.53 20.10 0.81
C TRP A 93 -8.22 20.48 0.12
N THR A 94 -7.81 21.74 0.22
CA THR A 94 -6.55 22.24 -0.32
C THR A 94 -5.98 23.31 0.59
N ALA A 95 -4.66 23.46 0.61
CA ALA A 95 -3.98 24.49 1.42
C ALA A 95 -4.46 25.93 1.10
N ARG A 96 -5.07 26.15 -0.06
CA ARG A 96 -5.59 27.45 -0.52
C ARG A 96 -7.12 27.56 -0.44
N GLY A 97 -7.80 26.59 0.18
CA GLY A 97 -9.26 26.58 0.30
C GLY A 97 -10.03 26.46 -1.01
N LYS A 98 -9.35 26.15 -2.12
CA LYS A 98 -10.01 25.96 -3.43
C LYS A 98 -10.77 24.63 -3.44
N PRO A 99 -11.97 24.58 -4.05
CA PRO A 99 -12.70 23.33 -4.27
C PRO A 99 -11.88 22.32 -5.07
N VAL A 100 -12.01 21.04 -4.71
CA VAL A 100 -11.47 19.93 -5.50
C VAL A 100 -12.55 19.47 -6.47
N GLY A 101 -12.38 19.79 -7.75
CA GLY A 101 -13.35 19.43 -8.79
C GLY A 101 -13.15 18.02 -9.38
N THR A 102 -12.07 17.32 -9.01
CA THR A 102 -11.76 16.00 -9.55
C THR A 102 -12.24 14.89 -8.62
N ARG A 103 -12.65 13.76 -9.21
CA ARG A 103 -13.00 12.56 -8.44
C ARG A 103 -11.79 11.89 -7.78
N PHE A 104 -10.57 12.30 -8.14
CA PHE A 104 -9.34 11.78 -7.55
C PHE A 104 -8.33 12.88 -7.32
N VAL A 105 -7.64 12.79 -6.18
CA VAL A 105 -6.65 13.73 -5.68
C VAL A 105 -5.34 12.99 -5.52
N ARG A 106 -4.34 13.45 -6.24
CA ARG A 106 -2.97 12.98 -6.10
C ARG A 106 -2.32 13.70 -4.92
N MET A 107 -1.59 12.99 -4.07
CA MET A 107 -0.88 13.58 -2.93
C MET A 107 0.62 13.22 -2.94
N PRO A 108 1.40 13.79 -3.87
CA PRO A 108 2.83 13.48 -3.97
C PRO A 108 3.57 13.90 -2.70
N GLY A 109 4.51 13.08 -2.25
CA GLY A 109 5.32 13.37 -1.07
C GLY A 109 4.59 13.15 0.26
N LEU A 110 3.31 12.77 0.25
CA LEU A 110 2.56 12.47 1.45
C LEU A 110 3.02 11.16 2.11
N LEU A 111 3.29 10.13 1.31
CA LEU A 111 3.59 8.79 1.78
C LEU A 111 4.94 8.31 1.27
N SER A 112 5.66 7.57 2.09
CA SER A 112 6.71 6.64 1.66
C SER A 112 6.39 5.24 2.18
N GLY A 113 6.98 4.22 1.54
CA GLY A 113 6.72 2.84 1.91
C GLY A 113 7.96 1.97 1.77
N GLU A 114 8.06 0.97 2.65
CA GLU A 114 9.08 -0.07 2.63
C GLU A 114 8.47 -1.41 3.06
N CYS A 115 8.82 -2.50 2.35
CA CYS A 115 8.50 -3.84 2.83
C CYS A 115 9.42 -4.22 3.98
N VAL A 116 8.85 -4.49 5.16
CA VAL A 116 9.59 -4.83 6.37
C VAL A 116 9.10 -6.15 6.95
N THR A 117 10.00 -6.84 7.65
CA THR A 117 9.65 -7.99 8.50
C THR A 117 9.83 -7.61 9.96
N ARG A 118 8.74 -7.60 10.74
CA ARG A 118 8.75 -7.22 12.16
C ARG A 118 7.67 -8.00 12.91
N GLY A 119 8.00 -8.51 14.10
CA GLY A 119 7.03 -9.17 14.99
C GLY A 119 6.34 -10.40 14.38
N GLY A 120 7.00 -11.12 13.47
CA GLY A 120 6.41 -12.26 12.74
C GLY A 120 5.56 -11.88 11.54
N PHE A 121 5.41 -10.59 11.24
CA PHE A 121 4.72 -10.07 10.06
C PHE A 121 5.70 -9.66 8.97
N ASN A 122 5.28 -9.76 7.71
CA ASN A 122 5.94 -9.21 6.53
C ASN A 122 4.92 -8.36 5.75
N TYR A 123 5.14 -7.04 5.72
CA TYR A 123 4.14 -6.07 5.25
C TYR A 123 4.82 -4.79 4.72
N LEU A 124 4.07 -3.99 3.97
CA LEU A 124 4.45 -2.65 3.54
C LEU A 124 4.22 -1.68 4.70
N ALA A 125 5.29 -1.30 5.40
CA ALA A 125 5.25 -0.21 6.35
C ALA A 125 5.14 1.10 5.60
N VAL A 126 4.12 1.89 5.93
CA VAL A 126 3.80 3.16 5.28
C VAL A 126 4.07 4.29 6.26
N THR A 127 4.97 5.19 5.89
CA THR A 127 5.28 6.41 6.63
C THR A 127 4.46 7.56 6.07
N VAL A 128 3.84 8.34 6.95
CA VAL A 128 3.17 9.59 6.59
C VAL A 128 4.11 10.75 6.87
N THR A 129 4.45 11.51 5.84
CA THR A 129 5.41 12.61 5.93
C THR A 129 4.93 13.69 6.92
N PRO A 130 5.75 14.07 7.93
CA PRO A 130 5.42 15.16 8.85
C PRO A 130 5.13 16.48 8.11
N GLY A 131 4.18 17.27 8.63
CA GLY A 131 3.81 18.57 8.02
C GLY A 131 2.97 18.49 6.74
N ALA A 132 2.73 17.29 6.20
CA ALA A 132 1.78 17.07 5.10
C ALA A 132 0.30 17.04 5.56
N ALA A 133 0.05 17.22 6.86
CA ALA A 133 -1.27 17.13 7.47
C ALA A 133 -2.14 18.35 7.13
N THR A 134 -2.84 18.28 6.00
CA THR A 134 -4.08 19.03 5.81
C THR A 134 -5.24 18.30 6.47
N ASP A 135 -6.39 18.93 6.61
CA ASP A 135 -7.59 18.25 7.09
C ASP A 135 -7.95 17.03 6.20
N LEU A 136 -7.75 17.16 4.89
CA LEU A 136 -7.90 16.05 3.94
C LEU A 136 -6.90 14.91 4.20
N THR A 137 -5.65 15.24 4.48
CA THR A 137 -4.63 14.24 4.84
C THR A 137 -5.01 13.52 6.14
N ALA A 138 -5.45 14.26 7.16
CA ALA A 138 -5.87 13.69 8.44
C ALA A 138 -7.10 12.79 8.26
N ALA A 139 -8.06 13.21 7.45
CA ALA A 139 -9.25 12.43 7.13
C ALA A 139 -8.93 11.14 6.35
N THR A 140 -7.83 11.06 5.60
CA THR A 140 -7.55 9.92 4.71
C THR A 140 -6.48 8.96 5.20
N VAL A 141 -5.43 9.49 5.82
CA VAL A 141 -4.27 8.75 6.32
C VAL A 141 -3.81 9.30 7.67
N GLY A 142 -4.71 9.89 8.46
CA GLY A 142 -4.46 10.29 9.84
C GLY A 142 -4.52 9.12 10.83
N PRO A 143 -4.10 9.34 12.09
CA PRO A 143 -4.10 8.31 13.13
C PRO A 143 -5.51 7.86 13.53
N GLU A 144 -6.54 8.67 13.27
CA GLU A 144 -7.94 8.32 13.56
C GLU A 144 -8.60 7.49 12.44
N THR A 145 -7.83 7.01 11.46
CA THR A 145 -8.36 6.26 10.31
C THR A 145 -8.69 4.79 10.62
N VAL A 146 -9.34 4.08 9.68
CA VAL A 146 -10.00 2.78 9.92
C VAL A 146 -8.93 1.76 10.27
N GLY A 147 -7.80 1.85 9.58
CA GLY A 147 -6.65 1.01 9.80
C GLY A 147 -5.82 1.30 11.03
N ASP A 148 -6.06 2.42 11.70
CA ASP A 148 -5.23 2.85 12.82
C ASP A 148 -5.95 2.76 14.16
N THR A 149 -7.11 3.42 14.30
CA THR A 149 -7.81 3.50 15.60
C THR A 149 -9.01 2.56 15.68
N ALA A 150 -9.85 2.46 14.63
CA ALA A 150 -11.08 1.68 14.70
C ALA A 150 -10.87 0.17 14.47
N TYR A 151 -9.98 -0.19 13.55
CA TYR A 151 -9.63 -1.56 13.16
C TYR A 151 -8.11 -1.68 12.96
N PRO A 152 -7.31 -1.54 14.04
CA PRO A 152 -5.85 -1.64 13.97
C PRO A 152 -5.35 -2.98 13.40
N ASP A 153 -6.16 -4.02 13.50
CA ASP A 153 -5.90 -5.34 12.93
C ASP A 153 -5.98 -5.38 11.38
N TRP A 154 -6.63 -4.38 10.77
CA TRP A 154 -6.75 -4.25 9.30
C TRP A 154 -5.61 -3.44 8.69
N GLY A 155 -5.03 -2.48 9.41
CA GLY A 155 -4.10 -1.52 8.80
C GLY A 155 -4.75 -0.78 7.63
N PHE A 156 -3.96 -0.38 6.64
CA PHE A 156 -4.46 0.35 5.47
C PHE A 156 -5.26 -0.53 4.48
N HIS A 157 -5.83 -1.66 4.91
CA HIS A 157 -6.51 -2.61 4.03
C HIS A 157 -7.55 -1.97 3.11
N VAL A 158 -8.37 -1.07 3.67
CA VAL A 158 -9.44 -0.35 2.94
C VAL A 158 -8.91 0.52 1.80
N ILE A 159 -7.66 1.01 1.92
CA ILE A 159 -7.05 1.94 0.97
C ILE A 159 -5.75 1.39 0.36
N ASN A 160 -5.48 0.09 0.48
CA ASN A 160 -4.26 -0.59 0.01
C ASN A 160 -3.85 -0.19 -1.40
N ILE A 161 -4.85 -0.07 -2.28
CA ILE A 161 -4.68 0.28 -3.69
C ILE A 161 -4.45 1.79 -3.82
N ALA A 162 -5.30 2.60 -3.17
CA ALA A 162 -5.26 4.06 -3.29
C ALA A 162 -3.93 4.68 -2.83
N ILE A 163 -3.25 4.08 -1.85
CA ILE A 163 -1.94 4.56 -1.35
C ILE A 163 -0.78 4.35 -2.34
N VAL A 164 -0.93 3.48 -3.34
CA VAL A 164 0.09 3.13 -4.36
C VAL A 164 -0.47 3.11 -5.78
N GLU A 165 -1.66 3.67 -6.00
CA GLU A 165 -2.43 3.51 -7.24
C GLU A 165 -1.63 3.91 -8.48
N ARG A 166 -0.94 5.06 -8.44
CA ARG A 166 -0.16 5.50 -9.59
C ARG A 166 1.16 4.74 -9.74
N ASP A 167 1.69 4.15 -8.68
CA ASP A 167 2.80 3.20 -8.76
C ASP A 167 2.39 1.95 -9.52
N LEU A 168 1.21 1.41 -9.23
CA LEU A 168 0.63 0.27 -9.94
C LEU A 168 0.39 0.59 -11.41
N ILE A 169 -0.21 1.74 -11.73
CA ILE A 169 -0.42 2.18 -13.13
C ILE A 169 0.92 2.25 -13.88
N ARG A 170 1.96 2.81 -13.27
CA ARG A 170 3.31 2.86 -13.88
C ARG A 170 3.91 1.47 -14.04
N LEU A 171 3.74 0.60 -13.05
CA LEU A 171 4.28 -0.75 -13.07
C LEU A 171 3.62 -1.59 -14.18
N VAL A 172 2.29 -1.53 -14.28
CA VAL A 172 1.53 -2.16 -15.38
C VAL A 172 2.04 -1.66 -16.73
N ALA A 173 2.20 -0.35 -16.91
CA ALA A 173 2.71 0.20 -18.18
C ALA A 173 4.12 -0.35 -18.52
N ARG A 174 5.02 -0.43 -17.54
CA ARG A 174 6.38 -0.96 -17.73
C ARG A 174 6.41 -2.46 -18.04
N GLN A 175 5.61 -3.24 -17.32
CA GLN A 175 5.52 -4.69 -17.53
C GLN A 175 4.85 -5.03 -18.87
N SER A 176 3.80 -4.30 -19.25
CA SER A 176 3.18 -4.43 -20.57
C SER A 176 4.15 -4.10 -21.70
N ALA A 177 4.90 -3.01 -21.58
CA ALA A 177 5.93 -2.66 -22.55
C ALA A 177 7.05 -3.72 -22.65
N ALA A 178 7.45 -4.31 -21.52
CA ALA A 178 8.42 -5.41 -21.51
C ALA A 178 7.86 -6.68 -22.17
N TRP A 179 6.60 -7.03 -21.89
CA TRP A 179 5.90 -8.16 -22.50
C TRP A 179 5.83 -8.03 -24.03
N HIS A 180 5.48 -6.85 -24.54
CA HIS A 180 5.41 -6.62 -25.99
C HIS A 180 6.76 -6.78 -26.71
N LYS A 181 7.89 -6.62 -26.01
CA LYS A 181 9.25 -6.81 -26.56
C LYS A 181 9.73 -8.26 -26.53
N GLN A 182 9.06 -9.15 -25.81
CA GLN A 182 9.41 -10.57 -25.73
C GLN A 182 8.88 -11.39 -26.92
N LYS A 183 8.30 -10.71 -27.93
CA LYS A 183 7.88 -11.32 -29.20
C LYS A 183 9.05 -11.56 -30.13
#